data_AF-A0A1C4J927-F1
#
_entry.id   AF-A0A1C4J927-F1
#
_cell.length_a   1.000
_cell.length_b   1.000
_cell.length_c   1.000
_cell.angle_alpha   90.00
_cell.angle_beta   90.00
_cell.angle_gamma   90.00
#
_symmetry.space_group_name_H-M   'P 1'
#
loop_
_entity.id
_entity.type
_entity.pdbx_description
1 polymer ?
#
loop_
_entity_poly.entity_id
_entity_poly.type
_entity_poly.pdbx_seq_one_letter_code
_entity_poly.pdbx_strand_id
1 'polypeptide(L)'
;MAAKTTAQVWNGGLIGEPKQPRDVQTTARCATTGCGAQPGGVRRIPGWVVIEVVGSTEPKRLFCSWDCAAYGSALAEIRVGGVR
;
A
#
# COMPACT_ATOMS: atom_id res chain seq x y z
N MET A 1 -29.24 -1.55 -22.48
CA MET A 1 -29.01 -1.35 -21.03
C MET A 1 -28.18 -2.51 -20.53
N ALA A 2 -26.91 -2.32 -20.23
CA ALA A 2 -26.03 -3.41 -19.80
C ALA A 2 -26.45 -3.91 -18.41
N ALA A 3 -26.73 -5.20 -18.30
CA ALA A 3 -27.10 -5.83 -17.05
C ALA A 3 -25.95 -5.68 -16.05
N LYS A 4 -26.24 -5.06 -14.92
CA LYS A 4 -25.37 -4.96 -13.76
C LYS A 4 -25.10 -6.39 -13.29
N THR A 5 -23.95 -6.97 -13.64
CA THR A 5 -23.46 -8.19 -13.01
C THR A 5 -23.13 -7.83 -11.57
N THR A 6 -24.08 -8.06 -10.67
CA THR A 6 -23.90 -7.89 -9.24
C THR A 6 -22.78 -8.82 -8.77
N ALA A 7 -22.09 -8.42 -7.71
CA ALA A 7 -21.01 -9.18 -7.07
C ALA A 7 -21.41 -10.60 -6.58
N GLN A 8 -22.59 -11.12 -6.94
CA GLN A 8 -23.13 -12.42 -6.52
C GLN A 8 -22.85 -13.56 -7.51
N VAL A 9 -22.39 -13.27 -8.74
CA VAL A 9 -22.18 -14.32 -9.77
C VAL A 9 -20.96 -15.19 -9.46
N TRP A 10 -19.89 -14.61 -8.90
CA TRP A 10 -18.64 -15.35 -8.65
C TRP A 10 -18.72 -16.29 -7.44
N ASN A 11 -19.59 -16.02 -6.46
CA ASN A 11 -19.76 -16.83 -5.25
C ASN A 11 -21.09 -17.60 -5.21
N GLY A 12 -21.84 -17.62 -6.32
CA GLY A 12 -23.12 -18.34 -6.41
C GLY A 12 -24.19 -17.85 -5.41
N GLY A 13 -24.14 -16.58 -5.01
CA GLY A 13 -25.06 -16.04 -4.01
C GLY A 13 -24.78 -16.46 -2.56
N LEU A 14 -23.63 -17.09 -2.28
CA LEU A 14 -23.22 -17.42 -0.92
C LEU A 14 -22.85 -16.16 -0.14
N ILE A 15 -23.68 -15.81 0.84
CA ILE A 15 -23.43 -14.76 1.82
C ILE A 15 -23.15 -15.44 3.15
N GLY A 16 -21.89 -15.42 3.59
CA GLY A 16 -21.49 -15.89 4.92
C GLY A 16 -21.41 -14.73 5.92
N GLU A 17 -21.43 -15.04 7.21
CA GLU A 17 -21.17 -14.04 8.24
C GLU A 17 -19.77 -13.43 8.03
N PRO A 18 -19.63 -12.09 8.06
CA PRO A 18 -18.33 -11.46 8.01
C PRO A 18 -17.46 -11.97 9.15
N LYS A 19 -16.30 -12.55 8.82
CA LYS A 19 -15.32 -12.93 9.83
C LYS A 19 -14.77 -11.66 10.47
N GLN A 20 -14.74 -11.63 11.81
CA GLN A 20 -14.05 -10.58 12.56
C GLN A 20 -12.63 -10.38 11.99
N PRO A 21 -12.23 -9.13 11.67
CA PRO A 21 -10.88 -8.87 11.21
C PRO A 21 -9.89 -9.33 12.28
N ARG A 22 -8.85 -10.06 11.86
CA ARG A 22 -7.72 -10.39 12.73
C ARG A 22 -6.65 -9.34 12.55
N ASP A 23 -5.98 -8.98 13.64
CA ASP A 23 -4.75 -8.23 13.54
C ASP A 23 -3.73 -9.07 12.78
N VAL A 24 -3.35 -8.57 11.61
CA VAL A 24 -2.19 -9.09 10.89
C VAL A 24 -0.99 -8.39 11.48
N GLN A 25 -0.07 -9.15 12.05
CA GLN A 25 1.23 -8.63 12.47
C GLN A 25 1.93 -8.06 11.23
N THR A 26 1.80 -6.76 11.02
CA THR A 26 2.64 -6.03 10.08
C THR A 26 4.04 -6.05 10.67
N THR A 27 5.05 -6.30 9.84
CA THR A 27 6.45 -6.38 10.25
C THR A 27 6.84 -5.19 11.14
N ALA A 28 7.83 -5.39 12.01
CA ALA A 28 8.33 -4.33 12.89
C ALA A 28 8.62 -3.08 12.05
N ARG A 29 7.98 -1.95 12.41
CA ARG A 29 8.23 -0.68 11.73
C ARG A 29 9.72 -0.40 11.79
N CYS A 30 10.30 -0.07 10.64
CA CYS A 30 11.69 0.35 10.57
C CYS A 30 11.93 1.50 11.57
N ALA A 31 12.82 1.29 12.53
CA ALA A 31 13.14 2.29 13.55
C ALA A 31 14.09 3.39 13.05
N THR A 32 14.62 3.25 11.82
CA THR A 32 15.53 4.24 11.23
C THR A 32 14.81 5.56 11.03
N THR A 33 15.28 6.59 11.71
CA THR A 33 14.73 7.96 11.65
C THR A 33 14.63 8.44 10.21
N GLY A 34 13.41 8.77 9.78
CA GLY A 34 13.12 9.28 8.43
C GLY A 34 12.78 8.22 7.37
N CYS A 35 12.86 6.92 7.70
CA CYS A 35 12.44 5.87 6.77
C CYS A 35 10.92 5.94 6.51
N GLY A 36 10.52 5.97 5.24
CA GLY A 36 9.15 6.13 4.80
C GLY A 36 8.64 7.58 4.75
N ALA A 37 9.48 8.58 4.99
CA ALA A 37 9.11 9.99 4.92
C ALA A 37 8.97 10.51 3.48
N GLN A 38 8.17 11.56 3.28
CA GLN A 38 8.08 12.25 1.99
C GLN A 38 9.40 13.00 1.67
N PRO A 39 9.86 12.97 0.40
CA PRO A 39 10.97 13.80 -0.06
C PRO A 39 10.66 15.28 0.15
N GLY A 40 11.56 16.01 0.81
CA GLY A 40 11.36 17.42 1.19
C GLY A 40 11.19 17.65 2.69
N GLY A 41 10.76 16.63 3.45
CA GLY A 41 10.81 16.65 4.94
C GLY A 41 12.16 16.17 5.50
N VAL A 42 12.96 15.49 4.68
CA VAL A 42 14.30 14.99 5.03
C VAL A 42 15.25 15.30 3.86
N ARG A 43 16.46 15.78 4.19
CA ARG A 43 17.55 15.94 3.22
C ARG A 43 17.80 14.58 2.57
N ARG A 44 17.92 14.51 1.24
CA ARG A 44 18.16 13.24 0.52
C ARG A 44 19.44 12.61 1.06
N ILE A 45 19.31 11.49 1.78
CA ILE A 45 20.43 10.81 2.43
C ILE A 45 21.11 9.90 1.39
N PRO A 46 22.43 10.00 1.18
CA PRO A 46 23.13 9.11 0.25
C PRO A 46 22.84 7.64 0.56
N GLY A 47 22.60 6.84 -0.48
CA GLY A 47 22.28 5.41 -0.35
C GLY A 47 20.82 5.09 -0.04
N TRP A 48 19.98 6.10 0.22
CA TRP A 48 18.54 5.88 0.45
C TRP A 48 17.77 5.80 -0.87
N VAL A 49 16.78 4.93 -0.90
CA VAL A 49 15.97 4.62 -2.07
C VAL A 49 14.72 5.50 -2.07
N VAL A 50 14.44 6.15 -3.19
CA VAL A 50 13.18 6.90 -3.37
C VAL A 50 12.25 6.07 -4.23
N ILE A 51 11.01 5.85 -3.77
CA ILE A 51 9.99 5.14 -4.53
C ILE A 51 8.79 6.04 -4.80
N GLU A 52 8.27 5.89 -6.00
CA GLU A 52 7.04 6.47 -6.51
C GLU A 52 6.33 5.40 -7.34
N VAL A 53 5.08 5.09 -7.01
CA VAL A 53 4.27 4.11 -7.75
C VAL A 53 3.25 4.88 -8.59
N VAL A 54 3.38 4.76 -9.91
CA VAL A 54 2.52 5.48 -10.85
C VAL A 54 1.06 5.06 -10.67
N GLY A 55 0.15 6.03 -10.60
CA GLY A 55 -1.28 5.79 -10.41
C GLY A 55 -1.67 5.42 -8.97
N SER A 56 -0.70 5.35 -8.05
CA SER A 56 -1.00 5.30 -6.62
C SER A 56 -1.40 6.68 -6.13
N THR A 57 -2.33 6.71 -5.16
CA THR A 57 -2.61 7.92 -4.38
C THR A 57 -1.54 8.19 -3.33
N GLU A 58 -0.62 7.23 -3.13
CA GLU A 58 0.40 7.34 -2.11
C GLU A 58 1.57 8.20 -2.57
N PRO A 59 2.00 9.19 -1.77
CA PRO A 59 3.05 10.10 -2.19
C PRO A 59 4.38 9.37 -2.31
N LYS A 60 5.28 9.99 -3.06
CA LYS A 60 6.69 9.58 -3.10
C LYS A 60 7.27 9.47 -1.69
N ARG A 61 8.04 8.42 -1.41
CA ARG A 61 8.66 8.16 -0.10
C ARG A 61 10.15 7.78 -0.22
N LEU A 62 10.91 8.06 0.85
CA LEU A 62 12.35 7.77 0.97
C LEU A 62 12.58 6.61 1.96
N PHE A 63 13.39 5.61 1.62
CA PHE A 63 13.62 4.41 2.40
C PHE A 63 15.12 4.14 2.64
N CYS A 64 15.46 3.66 3.83
CA CYS A 64 16.85 3.44 4.23
C CYS A 64 17.50 2.19 3.63
N SER A 65 16.71 1.28 3.06
CA SER A 65 17.18 0.04 2.42
C SER A 65 16.22 -0.41 1.33
N TRP A 66 16.68 -1.30 0.45
CA TRP A 66 15.83 -1.91 -0.59
C TRP A 66 14.68 -2.73 -0.03
N ASP A 67 14.87 -3.43 1.10
CA ASP A 67 13.78 -4.20 1.74
C ASP A 67 12.64 -3.29 2.22
N CYS A 68 12.99 -2.17 2.85
CA CYS A 68 12.01 -1.16 3.26
C CYS A 68 11.31 -0.54 2.05
N ALA A 69 12.06 -0.38 0.94
CA ALA A 69 11.55 0.15 -0.30
C ALA A 69 10.53 -0.84 -0.95
N ALA A 70 10.85 -2.12 -1.03
CA ALA A 70 9.96 -3.16 -1.55
C ALA A 70 8.67 -3.28 -0.72
N TYR A 71 8.77 -3.18 0.60
CA TYR A 71 7.59 -3.12 1.47
C TYR A 71 6.75 -1.86 1.18
N GLY A 72 7.40 -0.71 1.01
CA GLY A 72 6.76 0.56 0.67
C GLY A 72 6.05 0.56 -0.68
N SER A 73 6.64 -0.05 -1.72
CA SER A 73 6.02 -0.17 -3.04
C SER A 73 4.78 -1.05 -2.99
N ALA A 74 4.85 -2.21 -2.33
CA ALA A 74 3.69 -3.09 -2.17
C ALA A 74 2.50 -2.38 -1.50
N LEU A 75 2.76 -1.58 -0.47
CA LEU A 75 1.72 -0.77 0.18
C LEU A 75 1.15 0.34 -0.71
N ALA A 76 1.97 0.93 -1.57
CA ALA A 76 1.52 1.94 -2.53
C ALA A 76 0.70 1.31 -3.67
N GLU A 77 1.06 0.10 -4.11
CA GLU A 77 0.33 -0.67 -5.13
C GLU A 77 -1.08 -1.06 -4.68
N ILE A 78 -1.27 -1.46 -3.42
CA ILE A 78 -2.61 -1.73 -2.87
C ILE A 78 -3.54 -0.50 -2.97
N ARG A 79 -2.96 0.71 -3.03
CA ARG A 79 -3.70 1.99 -3.10
C ARG A 79 -3.77 2.54 -4.52
N VAL A 80 -3.37 1.77 -5.53
CA VAL A 80 -3.58 2.07 -6.94
C VAL A 80 -5.05 1.84 -7.28
N GLY A 81 -5.69 2.82 -7.91
CA GLY A 81 -7.11 2.74 -8.28
C GLY A 81 -8.10 3.15 -7.18
N GLY A 82 -7.62 3.57 -6.01
CA GLY A 82 -8.44 4.21 -4.98
C GLY A 82 -8.77 5.67 -5.33
N VAL A 83 -9.51 5.89 -6.42
CA VAL A 83 -10.04 7.22 -6.77
C VAL A 83 -11.51 7.26 -6.37
N ARG A 84 -11.86 8.35 -5.68
CA ARG A 84 -13.23 8.76 -5.32
C ARG A 84 -14.14 8.83 -6.54
#